data_AF-A0A4Y8I415-F1
#
_entry.id   AF-A0A4Y8I415-F1
#
_cell.length_a   1.000
_cell.length_b   1.000
_cell.length_c   1.000
_cell.angle_alpha   90.00
_cell.angle_beta   90.00
_cell.angle_gamma   90.00
#
_symmetry.space_group_name_H-M   'P 1'
#
loop_
_entity.id
_entity.type
_entity.pdbx_description
1 polymer ?
#
loop_
_entity_poly.entity_id
_entity_poly.type
_entity_poly.pdbx_seq_one_letter_code
_entity_poly.pdbx_strand_id
1 'polypeptide(L)'
;MKNLRRLIMATALIFLAVNSTEAQSNPVVTMQGFLTDATGRALPDGIYESKFRIYDDPTGGTLLWEESHDLILEHGLYDALLGSKTPINLPFDKDYWLSVEVEGVVLQQPRLRVGHSFVALKALKSDSSGFAENADSLAGIVASAYALKSDLPTGGGGEVVDGAFSTTSNVTSNVPGNLALDDFVFGSSQLNDDGIADHSRRMFFDKSKGAFRAGFSNKGEWNDSNIGQFSTAFGRDTRASGNWSTAFGRDTEASGNWSIAMGHNVIADANNSIAIGSYANTNNKNGAILLADASTTSDLIADNSNEFKVRAAGGTTIYSNSMMTSGVTLSSGSGAWLTLSDSTAKRNIRKVNTEEILNKLMELPIKQWNYKSQSEEIEHIGPMAQDFYSIFNIGENDLTISTIDPSGVALAAIQELYKSQKVLELKTEELSEMKKEIRELRELLNRIVGSSAR
;
A
#
# COMPACT_ATOMS: atom_id res chain seq x y z
N MET A 1 40.74 59.71 34.55
CA MET A 1 40.59 60.97 33.78
C MET A 1 41.94 61.67 33.71
N LYS A 2 42.31 62.13 32.51
CA LYS A 2 43.47 62.97 32.17
C LYS A 2 44.86 62.37 32.44
N ASN A 3 45.36 61.67 31.43
CA ASN A 3 46.70 61.82 30.82
C ASN A 3 46.76 60.85 29.62
N LEU A 4 46.10 61.18 28.50
CA LEU A 4 46.67 61.93 27.35
C LEU A 4 47.59 61.03 26.50
N ARG A 5 47.05 60.28 25.52
CA ARG A 5 46.86 60.75 24.13
C ARG A 5 48.11 61.42 23.52
N ARG A 6 49.24 60.72 23.42
CA ARG A 6 50.32 60.99 22.44
C ARG A 6 51.18 59.74 22.22
N LEU A 7 50.69 58.77 21.45
CA LEU A 7 51.56 57.86 20.68
C LEU A 7 50.73 57.22 19.55
N ILE A 8 50.50 58.03 18.53
CA ILE A 8 49.89 57.64 17.26
C ILE A 8 51.03 57.38 16.26
N MET A 9 50.84 56.36 15.40
CA MET A 9 51.52 56.10 14.13
C MET A 9 52.99 55.64 14.16
N ALA A 10 53.20 54.34 13.88
CA ALA A 10 53.97 53.89 12.71
C ALA A 10 53.92 52.34 12.59
N THR A 11 53.12 51.86 11.62
CA THR A 11 53.40 50.77 10.65
C THR A 11 54.05 49.47 11.17
N ALA A 12 53.37 48.32 11.26
CA ALA A 12 52.67 47.51 10.24
C ALA A 12 53.58 46.68 9.31
N LEU A 13 53.45 45.35 9.46
CA LEU A 13 53.60 44.27 8.48
C LEU A 13 54.99 43.92 7.89
N ILE A 14 55.53 42.78 8.35
CA ILE A 14 56.38 41.89 7.55
C ILE A 14 55.65 40.55 7.46
N PHE A 15 55.12 40.22 6.28
CA PHE A 15 54.72 38.86 5.91
C PHE A 15 55.35 38.56 4.55
N LEU A 16 56.24 37.55 4.53
CA LEU A 16 56.83 37.00 3.32
C LEU A 16 55.74 36.36 2.45
N ALA A 17 55.61 36.81 1.21
CA ALA A 17 54.86 36.11 0.17
C ALA A 17 55.84 35.45 -0.80
N VAL A 18 55.76 34.12 -0.88
CA VAL A 18 56.36 33.31 -1.94
C VAL A 18 55.54 33.58 -3.20
N ASN A 19 56.12 34.22 -4.21
CA ASN A 19 55.48 34.35 -5.52
C ASN A 19 55.63 33.04 -6.28
N SER A 20 54.51 32.33 -6.46
CA SER A 20 54.34 31.35 -7.51
C SER A 20 54.39 32.05 -8.87
N THR A 21 55.39 31.75 -9.69
CA THR A 21 55.42 32.14 -11.10
C THR A 21 54.40 31.29 -11.87
N GLU A 22 53.20 31.81 -12.06
CA GLU A 22 52.28 31.25 -13.05
C GLU A 22 52.84 31.56 -14.45
N ALA A 23 53.07 30.51 -15.24
CA ALA A 23 53.43 30.62 -16.64
C ALA A 23 52.20 31.07 -17.44
N GLN A 24 52.11 32.37 -17.72
CA GLN A 24 51.09 32.94 -18.59
C GLN A 24 51.48 32.65 -20.05
N SER A 25 50.76 31.75 -20.73
CA SER A 25 50.86 31.61 -22.18
C SER A 25 50.26 32.86 -22.83
N ASN A 26 51.05 33.58 -23.62
CA ASN A 26 50.54 34.72 -24.37
C ASN A 26 49.54 34.22 -25.42
N PRO A 27 48.34 34.81 -25.52
CA PRO A 27 47.38 34.42 -26.54
C PRO A 27 47.95 34.73 -27.93
N VAL A 28 48.07 33.70 -28.76
CA VAL A 28 48.47 33.81 -30.16
C VAL A 28 47.27 33.57 -31.06
N VAL A 29 47.23 34.22 -32.22
CA VAL A 29 46.15 34.11 -33.19
C VAL A 29 46.69 33.58 -34.50
N THR A 30 46.14 32.48 -34.98
CA THR A 30 46.45 31.94 -36.31
C THR A 30 45.81 32.81 -37.39
N MET A 31 46.57 33.13 -38.42
CA MET A 31 46.08 33.78 -39.62
C MET A 31 46.62 33.09 -40.85
N GLN A 32 45.71 32.59 -41.67
CA GLN A 32 46.02 32.00 -42.96
C GLN A 32 45.59 32.94 -44.09
N GLY A 33 46.40 33.00 -45.14
CA GLY A 33 46.12 33.80 -46.33
C GLY A 33 46.75 33.24 -47.58
N PHE A 34 46.35 33.80 -48.73
CA PHE A 34 46.88 33.43 -50.04
C PHE A 34 47.46 34.67 -50.72
N LEU A 35 48.75 34.64 -51.07
CA LEU A 35 49.43 35.74 -51.75
C LEU A 35 49.51 35.48 -53.25
N THR A 36 49.18 36.50 -54.03
CA THR A 36 49.22 36.47 -55.49
C THR A 36 50.04 37.64 -56.04
N ASP A 37 50.61 37.46 -57.23
CA ASP A 37 51.16 38.55 -58.02
C ASP A 37 50.05 39.45 -58.61
N ALA A 38 50.42 40.55 -59.25
CA ALA A 38 49.48 41.48 -59.87
C ALA A 38 48.60 40.87 -60.99
N THR A 39 48.92 39.65 -61.45
CA THR A 39 48.15 38.89 -62.44
C THR A 39 47.24 37.84 -61.82
N GLY A 40 47.22 37.72 -60.48
CA GLY A 40 46.40 36.76 -59.73
C GLY A 40 47.01 35.36 -59.64
N ARG A 41 48.28 35.17 -60.01
CA ARG A 41 48.98 33.88 -59.85
C ARG A 41 49.61 33.81 -58.47
N ALA A 42 49.61 32.62 -57.86
CA ALA A 42 50.25 32.38 -56.57
C ALA A 42 51.71 32.85 -56.59
N LEU A 43 52.16 33.52 -55.51
CA LEU A 43 53.58 33.79 -55.35
C LEU A 43 54.36 32.46 -55.19
N PRO A 44 55.61 32.37 -55.70
CA PRO A 44 56.43 31.18 -55.57
C PRO A 44 56.72 30.79 -54.11
N ASP A 45 57.01 29.52 -53.90
CA ASP A 45 57.41 28.99 -52.60
C ASP A 45 58.71 29.66 -52.13
N GLY A 46 58.73 30.14 -50.89
CA GLY A 46 59.85 30.92 -50.38
C GLY A 46 59.55 31.57 -49.04
N ILE A 47 60.54 32.28 -48.49
CA ILE A 47 60.41 33.05 -47.25
C ILE A 47 60.26 34.52 -47.61
N TYR A 48 59.22 35.17 -47.09
CA TYR A 48 58.90 36.58 -47.34
C TYR A 48 58.85 37.35 -46.02
N GLU A 49 59.55 38.49 -45.93
CA GLU A 49 59.46 39.38 -44.77
C GLU A 49 58.08 40.04 -44.75
N SER A 50 57.42 39.98 -43.60
CA SER A 50 56.09 40.58 -43.41
C SER A 50 55.97 41.33 -42.10
N LYS A 51 55.05 42.31 -42.08
CA LYS A 51 54.65 43.07 -40.89
C LYS A 51 53.14 43.10 -40.77
N PHE A 52 52.67 42.70 -39.60
CA PHE A 52 51.26 42.76 -39.23
C PHE A 52 51.04 43.92 -38.28
N ARG A 53 49.98 44.70 -38.53
CA ARG A 53 49.66 45.89 -37.73
C ARG A 53 48.18 45.97 -37.41
N ILE A 54 47.83 46.29 -36.17
CA ILE A 54 46.45 46.52 -35.74
C ILE A 54 46.21 48.01 -35.48
N TYR A 55 45.09 48.51 -35.99
CA TYR A 55 44.62 49.89 -35.85
C TYR A 55 43.19 49.94 -35.30
N ASP A 56 42.78 51.11 -34.81
CA ASP A 56 41.41 51.37 -34.34
C ASP A 56 40.46 51.94 -35.40
N ASP A 57 40.91 52.10 -36.65
CA ASP A 57 40.12 52.61 -37.78
C ASP A 57 40.47 51.89 -39.11
N PRO A 58 39.50 51.66 -40.02
CA PRO A 58 39.70 50.91 -41.25
C PRO A 58 40.61 51.57 -42.32
N THR A 59 40.76 52.90 -42.32
CA THR A 59 41.55 53.63 -43.34
C THR A 59 42.52 54.66 -42.74
N GLY A 60 42.32 55.07 -41.49
CA GLY A 60 43.18 55.96 -40.70
C GLY A 60 43.56 55.36 -39.33
N GLY A 61 43.46 56.13 -38.25
CA GLY A 61 43.62 55.60 -36.87
C GLY A 61 45.05 55.47 -36.34
N THR A 62 45.14 55.10 -35.06
CA THR A 62 46.39 54.96 -34.32
C THR A 62 46.90 53.52 -34.45
N LEU A 63 48.22 53.34 -34.63
CA LEU A 63 48.84 52.02 -34.58
C LEU A 63 48.81 51.53 -33.12
N LEU A 64 48.13 50.40 -32.89
CA LEU A 64 47.95 49.81 -31.56
C LEU A 64 48.85 48.62 -31.30
N TRP A 65 49.24 47.89 -32.35
CA TRP A 65 50.11 46.72 -32.22
C TRP A 65 50.83 46.45 -33.55
N GLU A 66 52.07 45.97 -33.48
CA GLU A 66 52.89 45.59 -34.61
C GLU A 66 53.75 44.36 -34.29
N GLU A 67 53.90 43.46 -35.29
CA GLU A 67 54.78 42.30 -35.21
C GLU A 67 55.31 41.93 -36.59
N SER A 68 56.59 41.53 -36.66
CA SER A 68 57.25 41.11 -37.90
C SER A 68 57.39 39.58 -37.96
N HIS A 69 57.12 39.00 -39.12
CA HIS A 69 57.19 37.56 -39.38
C HIS A 69 57.89 37.26 -40.70
N ASP A 70 58.64 36.17 -40.71
CA ASP A 70 59.17 35.56 -41.93
C ASP A 70 58.15 34.52 -42.38
N LEU A 71 57.32 34.84 -43.37
CA LEU A 71 56.27 33.96 -43.86
C LEU A 71 56.86 32.92 -44.81
N ILE A 72 56.67 31.65 -44.47
CA ILE A 72 56.98 30.55 -45.37
C ILE A 72 55.76 30.33 -46.26
N LEU A 73 55.93 30.52 -47.55
CA LEU A 73 54.89 30.30 -48.55
C LEU A 73 55.04 28.91 -49.18
N GLU A 74 53.93 28.19 -49.25
CA GLU A 74 53.79 26.95 -50.03
C GLU A 74 52.58 27.09 -50.97
N HIS A 75 52.83 27.05 -52.27
CA HIS A 75 51.86 27.25 -53.33
C HIS A 75 51.02 28.54 -53.17
N GLY A 76 51.63 29.60 -52.64
CA GLY A 76 50.98 30.89 -52.36
C GLY A 76 50.21 30.97 -51.04
N LEU A 77 50.05 29.87 -50.29
CA LEU A 77 49.45 29.87 -48.96
C LEU A 77 50.50 30.20 -47.89
N TYR A 78 50.08 30.93 -46.85
CA TYR A 78 50.86 31.12 -45.64
C TYR A 78 49.98 30.93 -44.39
N ASP A 79 50.62 30.61 -43.27
CA ASP A 79 50.05 30.67 -41.92
C ASP A 79 50.97 31.51 -41.03
N ALA A 80 50.41 32.36 -40.19
CA ALA A 80 51.13 33.23 -39.26
C ALA A 80 50.47 33.18 -37.88
N LEU A 81 51.28 33.02 -36.83
CA LEU A 81 50.85 33.09 -35.44
C LEU A 81 51.11 34.49 -34.88
N LEU A 82 50.11 35.36 -34.96
CA LEU A 82 50.16 36.73 -34.46
C LEU A 82 50.15 36.74 -32.93
N GLY A 83 51.01 37.55 -32.30
CA GLY A 83 51.14 37.63 -30.85
C GLY A 83 52.22 36.72 -30.26
N SER A 84 52.91 35.95 -31.09
CA SER A 84 53.93 34.98 -30.67
C SER A 84 55.28 35.62 -30.33
N LYS A 85 55.58 36.81 -30.86
CA LYS A 85 56.79 37.60 -30.59
C LYS A 85 56.47 38.85 -29.77
N THR A 86 55.44 39.60 -30.17
CA THR A 86 54.92 40.79 -29.49
C THR A 86 53.51 40.47 -28.99
N PRO A 87 53.29 40.27 -27.68
CA PRO A 87 51.98 39.88 -27.16
C PRO A 87 50.89 40.91 -27.52
N ILE A 88 49.74 40.44 -28.01
CA ILE A 88 48.59 41.30 -28.29
C ILE A 88 47.84 41.55 -26.98
N ASN A 89 47.98 42.75 -26.41
CA ASN A 89 47.32 43.15 -25.17
C ASN A 89 46.27 44.24 -25.43
N LEU A 90 45.33 43.96 -26.34
CA LEU A 90 44.21 44.85 -26.65
C LEU A 90 42.93 44.35 -25.95
N PRO A 91 42.04 45.25 -25.51
CA PRO A 91 40.85 44.87 -24.76
C PRO A 91 39.76 44.17 -25.59
N PHE A 92 39.81 44.24 -26.93
CA PHE A 92 38.81 43.65 -27.85
C PHE A 92 37.35 44.06 -27.53
N ASP A 93 37.18 45.26 -26.97
CA ASP A 93 35.91 45.89 -26.56
C ASP A 93 35.24 46.74 -27.65
N LYS A 94 35.95 46.94 -28.76
CA LYS A 94 35.51 47.65 -29.97
C LYS A 94 36.08 46.96 -31.21
N ASP A 95 35.73 47.46 -32.39
CA ASP A 95 36.27 46.95 -33.64
C ASP A 95 37.74 47.36 -33.86
N TYR A 96 38.57 46.39 -34.23
CA TYR A 96 39.98 46.57 -34.57
C TYR A 96 40.23 46.17 -36.03
N TRP A 97 41.27 46.72 -36.65
CA TRP A 97 41.54 46.59 -38.08
C TRP A 97 42.98 46.18 -38.37
N LEU A 98 43.16 45.03 -39.03
CA LEU A 98 44.45 44.43 -39.35
C LEU A 98 44.93 44.85 -40.74
N SER A 99 46.19 45.27 -40.80
CA SER A 99 46.94 45.55 -42.02
C SER A 99 48.10 44.56 -42.15
N VAL A 100 48.32 44.07 -43.37
CA VAL A 100 49.44 43.19 -43.70
C VAL A 100 50.35 43.91 -44.70
N GLU A 101 51.64 43.95 -44.41
CA GLU A 101 52.70 44.39 -45.31
C GLU A 101 53.61 43.21 -45.60
N VAL A 102 53.94 42.96 -46.87
CA VAL A 102 54.85 41.90 -47.30
C VAL A 102 55.88 42.51 -48.25
N GLU A 103 57.17 42.29 -47.99
CA GLU A 103 58.29 42.85 -48.78
C GLU A 103 58.18 44.37 -49.03
N GLY A 104 57.71 45.12 -48.02
CA GLY A 104 57.53 46.57 -48.10
C GLY A 104 56.24 47.04 -48.81
N VAL A 105 55.39 46.12 -49.28
CA VAL A 105 54.12 46.44 -49.93
C VAL A 105 52.95 46.19 -48.98
N VAL A 106 52.17 47.23 -48.69
CA VAL A 106 50.93 47.11 -47.88
C VAL A 106 49.81 46.52 -48.74
N LEU A 107 49.27 45.38 -48.33
CA LEU A 107 48.53 44.51 -49.24
C LEU A 107 47.05 44.86 -49.47
N GLN A 108 46.38 45.71 -48.68
CA GLN A 108 45.00 46.18 -48.97
C GLN A 108 44.60 47.50 -48.26
N GLN A 109 43.69 48.26 -48.88
CA GLN A 109 42.77 49.21 -48.23
C GLN A 109 41.33 48.99 -48.74
N PRO A 110 40.30 49.04 -47.86
CA PRO A 110 40.38 49.21 -46.41
C PRO A 110 40.90 47.95 -45.69
N ARG A 111 41.42 48.13 -44.46
CA ARG A 111 42.01 47.07 -43.62
C ARG A 111 40.99 45.99 -43.27
N LEU A 112 41.46 44.80 -42.89
CA LEU A 112 40.60 43.67 -42.51
C LEU A 112 40.07 43.86 -41.09
N ARG A 113 38.75 43.78 -40.87
CA ARG A 113 38.17 43.80 -39.51
C ARG A 113 38.60 42.56 -38.74
N VAL A 114 39.18 42.77 -37.57
CA VAL A 114 39.53 41.72 -36.61
C VAL A 114 38.23 41.24 -35.93
N GLY A 115 37.77 40.04 -36.29
CA GLY A 115 36.54 39.45 -35.75
C GLY A 115 36.71 38.84 -34.35
N HIS A 116 35.61 38.56 -33.66
CA HIS A 116 35.58 38.02 -32.29
C HIS A 116 36.17 36.58 -32.16
N SER A 117 36.61 35.96 -33.27
CA SER A 117 37.41 34.73 -33.25
C SER A 117 38.78 34.90 -32.58
N PHE A 118 39.24 36.15 -32.38
CA PHE A 118 40.49 36.49 -31.68
C PHE A 118 40.45 36.24 -30.16
N VAL A 119 39.27 35.99 -29.56
CA VAL A 119 39.11 35.85 -28.09
C VAL A 119 38.76 34.42 -27.65
N ALA A 120 38.69 33.45 -28.57
CA ALA A 120 38.30 32.07 -28.24
C ALA A 120 39.38 31.27 -27.46
N LEU A 121 40.59 31.81 -27.32
CA LEU A 121 41.73 31.15 -26.64
C LEU A 121 42.03 31.68 -25.22
N LYS A 122 41.03 32.24 -24.53
CA LYS A 122 41.03 32.36 -23.05
C LYS A 122 40.13 31.33 -22.35
N ALA A 123 39.63 30.33 -23.08
CA ALA A 123 38.96 29.16 -22.51
C ALA A 123 39.98 28.13 -21.99
N LEU A 124 40.79 28.51 -21.00
CA LEU A 124 41.78 27.65 -20.34
C LEU A 124 41.44 27.47 -18.86
N LYS A 125 40.18 27.07 -18.57
CA LYS A 125 39.76 26.21 -17.44
C LYS A 125 38.24 25.94 -17.47
N SER A 126 37.87 24.75 -17.95
CA SER A 126 36.70 23.93 -17.60
C SER A 126 35.39 24.62 -17.20
N ASP A 127 34.50 24.80 -18.19
CA ASP A 127 33.12 25.32 -18.08
C ASP A 127 32.10 24.34 -17.46
N SER A 128 32.53 23.29 -16.75
CA SER A 128 31.57 22.29 -16.24
C SER A 128 31.89 21.61 -14.92
N SER A 129 32.73 22.19 -14.04
CA SER A 129 32.96 21.60 -12.71
C SER A 129 33.09 22.57 -11.53
N GLY A 130 32.84 23.88 -11.72
CA GLY A 130 32.98 24.91 -10.68
C GLY A 130 31.69 25.59 -10.23
N PHE A 131 30.53 25.23 -10.82
CA PHE A 131 29.21 25.76 -10.44
C PHE A 131 28.64 25.18 -9.13
N ALA A 132 29.48 24.59 -8.26
CA ALA A 132 28.98 23.94 -7.04
C ALA A 132 29.38 24.65 -5.73
N GLU A 133 30.48 25.40 -5.66
CA GLU A 133 30.90 25.99 -4.38
C GLU A 133 31.53 27.39 -4.58
N ASN A 134 30.85 28.42 -4.05
CA ASN A 134 31.23 29.84 -3.93
C ASN A 134 30.72 30.81 -5.00
N ALA A 135 29.40 30.87 -5.21
CA ALA A 135 28.72 31.99 -5.84
C ALA A 135 28.38 33.06 -4.79
N ASP A 136 29.33 33.93 -4.42
CA ASP A 136 29.08 35.02 -3.45
C ASP A 136 29.35 36.43 -4.01
N SER A 137 29.61 36.56 -5.32
CA SER A 137 29.49 37.85 -6.01
C SER A 137 29.33 37.70 -7.52
N LEU A 138 28.47 38.53 -8.11
CA LEU A 138 28.34 38.73 -9.56
C LEU A 138 28.72 40.19 -9.84
N ALA A 139 29.42 40.49 -10.94
CA ALA A 139 29.70 41.86 -11.40
C ALA A 139 30.30 42.86 -10.37
N GLY A 140 31.00 42.39 -9.32
CA GLY A 140 31.68 43.26 -8.35
C GLY A 140 30.78 43.95 -7.32
N ILE A 141 29.52 43.51 -7.18
CA ILE A 141 28.62 43.96 -6.11
C ILE A 141 28.58 42.86 -5.04
N VAL A 142 28.75 43.25 -3.77
CA VAL A 142 28.70 42.33 -2.61
C VAL A 142 27.28 41.80 -2.40
N ALA A 143 27.15 40.56 -1.94
CA ALA A 143 25.88 39.82 -1.80
C ALA A 143 24.75 40.56 -1.03
N SER A 144 25.09 41.51 -0.16
CA SER A 144 24.12 42.33 0.58
C SER A 144 23.44 43.44 -0.23
N ALA A 145 23.87 43.69 -1.47
CA ALA A 145 23.31 44.72 -2.35
C ALA A 145 22.44 44.16 -3.48
N TYR A 146 22.22 42.84 -3.51
CA TYR A 146 21.19 42.21 -4.34
C TYR A 146 19.88 42.15 -3.56
N ALA A 147 18.76 42.39 -4.26
CA ALA A 147 17.44 42.05 -3.76
C ALA A 147 17.46 40.58 -3.30
N LEU A 148 17.18 40.34 -2.03
CA LEU A 148 17.01 38.98 -1.52
C LEU A 148 15.82 38.34 -2.26
N LYS A 149 15.70 37.01 -2.24
CA LYS A 149 14.51 36.32 -2.78
C LYS A 149 13.19 36.83 -2.17
N SER A 150 13.26 37.46 -0.99
CA SER A 150 12.16 38.17 -0.31
C SER A 150 11.80 39.54 -0.89
N ASP A 151 12.66 40.11 -1.74
CA ASP A 151 12.59 41.50 -2.23
C ASP A 151 12.14 41.59 -3.70
N LEU A 152 11.95 40.45 -4.37
CA LEU A 152 11.31 40.38 -5.68
C LEU A 152 9.79 40.51 -5.50
N PRO A 153 9.11 41.41 -6.24
CA PRO A 153 7.66 41.44 -6.22
C PRO A 153 7.16 40.09 -6.74
N THR A 154 6.27 39.46 -5.97
CA THR A 154 5.59 38.22 -6.33
C THR A 154 4.86 38.40 -7.66
N GLY A 155 5.49 38.02 -8.77
CA GLY A 155 4.94 38.30 -10.09
C GLY A 155 5.70 37.68 -11.25
N GLY A 156 5.45 36.38 -11.49
CA GLY A 156 5.34 35.82 -12.85
C GLY A 156 6.59 35.24 -13.51
N GLY A 157 6.57 33.92 -13.77
CA GLY A 157 7.05 33.36 -15.04
C GLY A 157 8.33 32.52 -15.03
N GLY A 158 8.40 31.49 -14.20
CA GLY A 158 9.40 30.43 -14.31
C GLY A 158 9.21 29.41 -13.19
N GLU A 159 8.39 28.39 -13.44
CA GLU A 159 8.16 27.30 -12.49
C GLU A 159 9.50 26.62 -12.16
N VAL A 160 10.04 26.93 -10.99
CA VAL A 160 10.83 25.97 -10.24
C VAL A 160 9.88 24.81 -10.01
N VAL A 161 10.07 23.71 -10.73
CA VAL A 161 9.37 22.46 -10.46
C VAL A 161 9.92 21.98 -9.12
N ASP A 162 9.33 22.47 -8.05
CA ASP A 162 9.52 21.91 -6.72
C ASP A 162 9.19 20.41 -6.86
N GLY A 163 10.13 19.55 -6.50
CA GLY A 163 10.02 18.13 -6.82
C GLY A 163 8.71 17.58 -6.27
N ALA A 164 7.98 16.79 -7.06
CA ALA A 164 6.67 16.23 -6.69
C ALA A 164 6.66 15.51 -5.33
N PHE A 165 7.84 15.11 -4.85
CA PHE A 165 8.07 14.62 -3.49
C PHE A 165 9.28 15.32 -2.85
N SER A 166 9.19 15.55 -1.55
CA SER A 166 10.32 15.93 -0.69
C SER A 166 10.51 14.89 0.41
N THR A 167 11.72 14.78 0.97
CA THR A 167 11.99 13.91 2.13
C THR A 167 12.50 14.74 3.30
N THR A 168 11.79 14.70 4.42
CA THR A 168 12.20 15.36 5.68
C THR A 168 12.17 14.33 6.80
N SER A 169 13.27 14.22 7.56
CA SER A 169 13.36 13.30 8.71
C SER A 169 12.97 11.85 8.37
N ASN A 170 13.43 11.33 7.22
CA ASN A 170 13.08 10.01 6.67
C ASN A 170 11.59 9.82 6.30
N VAL A 171 10.83 10.89 6.12
CA VAL A 171 9.45 10.87 5.64
C VAL A 171 9.38 11.53 4.27
N THR A 172 8.95 10.78 3.25
CA THR A 172 8.69 11.31 1.91
C THR A 172 7.24 11.75 1.80
N SER A 173 6.98 13.01 1.43
CA SER A 173 5.65 13.56 1.22
C SER A 173 5.60 14.37 -0.07
N ASN A 174 4.39 14.58 -0.59
CA ASN A 174 4.17 15.51 -1.68
C ASN A 174 4.42 16.96 -1.19
N VAL A 175 5.16 17.76 -1.96
CA VAL A 175 5.47 19.20 -1.73
C VAL A 175 5.49 19.86 -3.11
N PRO A 176 4.98 21.10 -3.28
CA PRO A 176 4.64 22.13 -2.29
C PRO A 176 3.16 22.15 -1.84
N GLY A 177 2.48 21.01 -1.87
CA GLY A 177 1.06 20.95 -1.60
C GLY A 177 0.67 21.15 -0.11
N ASN A 178 -0.64 21.34 0.12
CA ASN A 178 -1.23 21.47 1.44
C ASN A 178 -1.29 20.11 2.14
N LEU A 179 -0.37 19.89 3.08
CA LEU A 179 -0.32 18.68 3.91
C LEU A 179 -1.61 18.39 4.70
N ALA A 180 -2.59 19.29 4.79
CA ALA A 180 -3.90 19.04 5.38
C ALA A 180 -4.94 18.49 4.40
N LEU A 181 -4.82 18.78 3.10
CA LEU A 181 -5.85 18.51 2.10
C LEU A 181 -5.38 17.72 0.88
N ASP A 182 -4.07 17.61 0.65
CA ASP A 182 -3.62 16.95 -0.56
C ASP A 182 -3.86 15.45 -0.53
N ASP A 183 -4.48 14.99 -1.59
CA ASP A 183 -4.62 13.59 -1.89
C ASP A 183 -3.37 13.08 -2.63
N PHE A 184 -3.08 11.79 -2.49
CA PHE A 184 -1.98 11.14 -3.18
C PHE A 184 -2.54 10.09 -4.14
N VAL A 185 -2.13 10.10 -5.41
CA VAL A 185 -2.51 9.09 -6.39
C VAL A 185 -1.33 8.66 -7.25
N PHE A 186 -1.25 7.37 -7.53
CA PHE A 186 -0.34 6.76 -8.50
C PHE A 186 -1.15 5.95 -9.52
N GLY A 187 -0.78 6.05 -10.80
CA GLY A 187 -1.47 5.38 -11.91
C GLY A 187 -2.63 6.16 -12.52
N SER A 188 -2.95 7.36 -12.02
CA SER A 188 -3.95 8.28 -12.57
C SER A 188 -3.55 9.73 -12.28
N SER A 189 -4.02 10.69 -13.08
CA SER A 189 -3.85 12.13 -12.83
C SER A 189 -4.94 12.72 -11.92
N GLN A 190 -5.91 11.91 -11.49
CA GLN A 190 -7.04 12.33 -10.64
C GLN A 190 -7.60 11.15 -9.82
N LEU A 191 -8.36 11.43 -8.78
CA LEU A 191 -8.99 10.39 -7.94
C LEU A 191 -10.21 9.75 -8.60
N ASN A 192 -11.09 10.59 -9.16
CA ASN A 192 -12.31 10.14 -9.82
C ASN A 192 -11.97 9.44 -11.14
N ASP A 193 -12.86 8.54 -11.56
CA ASP A 193 -12.79 7.95 -12.89
C ASP A 193 -13.01 9.02 -13.97
N ASP A 194 -12.13 9.08 -14.96
CA ASP A 194 -12.22 9.94 -16.16
C ASP A 194 -12.59 9.14 -17.42
N GLY A 195 -12.84 7.84 -17.29
CA GLY A 195 -13.10 6.94 -18.41
C GLY A 195 -11.85 6.56 -19.22
N ILE A 196 -10.64 6.97 -18.81
CA ILE A 196 -9.38 6.56 -19.45
C ILE A 196 -8.98 5.19 -18.89
N ALA A 197 -8.93 4.18 -19.76
CA ALA A 197 -8.67 2.80 -19.35
C ALA A 197 -7.34 2.59 -18.60
N ASP A 198 -6.31 3.37 -18.93
CA ASP A 198 -5.00 3.29 -18.29
C ASP A 198 -5.02 3.84 -16.84
N HIS A 199 -6.00 4.69 -16.50
CA HIS A 199 -6.17 5.25 -15.16
C HIS A 199 -6.99 4.35 -14.21
N SER A 200 -7.55 3.26 -14.74
CA SER A 200 -8.34 2.33 -13.95
C SER A 200 -7.51 1.52 -12.96
N ARG A 201 -6.20 1.35 -13.21
CA ARG A 201 -5.26 0.72 -12.26
C ARG A 201 -4.56 1.80 -11.45
N ARG A 202 -5.05 2.05 -10.24
CA ARG A 202 -4.50 3.11 -9.39
C ARG A 202 -4.41 2.70 -7.93
N MET A 203 -3.53 3.39 -7.22
CA MET A 203 -3.49 3.45 -5.77
C MET A 203 -3.63 4.91 -5.37
N PHE A 204 -4.49 5.20 -4.40
CA PHE A 204 -4.59 6.55 -3.88
C PHE A 204 -4.98 6.60 -2.41
N PHE A 205 -4.58 7.67 -1.75
CA PHE A 205 -5.03 8.07 -0.43
C PHE A 205 -5.77 9.40 -0.56
N ASP A 206 -7.09 9.35 -0.34
CA ASP A 206 -7.94 10.55 -0.22
C ASP A 206 -7.83 11.03 1.22
N LYS A 207 -7.06 12.09 1.41
CA LYS A 207 -6.70 12.61 2.71
C LYS A 207 -7.90 13.25 3.40
N SER A 208 -8.74 13.94 2.64
CA SER A 208 -9.93 14.62 3.17
C SER A 208 -10.89 13.64 3.85
N LYS A 209 -10.91 12.39 3.37
CA LYS A 209 -11.69 11.29 3.95
C LYS A 209 -10.87 10.33 4.80
N GLY A 210 -9.53 10.39 4.76
CA GLY A 210 -8.68 9.36 5.35
C GLY A 210 -8.91 7.99 4.72
N ALA A 211 -9.24 7.96 3.43
CA ALA A 211 -9.65 6.76 2.72
C ALA A 211 -8.53 6.25 1.81
N PHE A 212 -8.36 4.93 1.77
CA PHE A 212 -7.29 4.31 0.99
C PHE A 212 -7.84 3.35 -0.06
N ARG A 213 -7.32 3.42 -1.28
CA ARG A 213 -7.70 2.59 -2.43
C ARG A 213 -6.47 2.03 -3.12
N ALA A 214 -6.52 0.76 -3.53
CA ALA A 214 -5.54 0.22 -4.46
C ALA A 214 -6.07 -0.96 -5.28
N GLY A 215 -5.75 -0.99 -6.58
CA GLY A 215 -6.19 -2.04 -7.49
C GLY A 215 -6.80 -1.49 -8.78
N PHE A 216 -7.94 -2.04 -9.20
CA PHE A 216 -8.60 -1.71 -10.47
C PHE A 216 -10.05 -1.24 -10.23
N SER A 217 -10.45 -0.12 -10.82
CA SER A 217 -11.85 0.34 -10.90
C SER A 217 -12.03 1.14 -12.19
N ASN A 218 -13.08 0.83 -12.96
CA ASN A 218 -13.36 1.48 -14.24
C ASN A 218 -14.82 1.87 -14.45
N LYS A 219 -15.65 1.86 -13.40
CA LYS A 219 -17.05 2.30 -13.45
C LYS A 219 -17.37 3.32 -12.37
N GLY A 220 -16.35 4.02 -11.87
CA GLY A 220 -16.52 5.06 -10.86
C GLY A 220 -16.81 4.53 -9.45
N GLU A 221 -16.51 3.27 -9.14
CA GLU A 221 -16.63 2.72 -7.77
C GLU A 221 -15.80 3.54 -6.76
N TRP A 222 -14.74 4.19 -7.23
CA TRP A 222 -13.85 5.08 -6.47
C TRP A 222 -14.05 6.57 -6.77
N ASN A 223 -15.20 6.96 -7.31
CA ASN A 223 -15.56 8.37 -7.36
C ASN A 223 -15.83 8.90 -5.95
N ASP A 224 -15.61 10.19 -5.74
CA ASP A 224 -15.72 10.87 -4.44
C ASP A 224 -17.01 10.51 -3.69
N SER A 225 -18.15 10.49 -4.38
CA SER A 225 -19.46 10.13 -3.80
C SER A 225 -19.58 8.68 -3.29
N ASN A 226 -18.66 7.81 -3.71
CA ASN A 226 -18.60 6.38 -3.39
C ASN A 226 -17.48 6.04 -2.40
N ILE A 227 -16.82 7.06 -1.83
CA ILE A 227 -15.78 6.91 -0.81
C ILE A 227 -16.34 7.35 0.54
N GLY A 228 -16.46 6.40 1.47
CA GLY A 228 -16.81 6.72 2.86
C GLY A 228 -15.62 7.30 3.63
N GLN A 229 -15.88 8.04 4.70
CA GLN A 229 -14.84 8.50 5.62
C GLN A 229 -14.13 7.31 6.26
N PHE A 230 -12.81 7.36 6.35
CA PHE A 230 -11.94 6.32 6.92
C PHE A 230 -12.14 4.93 6.30
N SER A 231 -12.59 4.88 5.05
CA SER A 231 -12.88 3.63 4.35
C SER A 231 -11.66 3.08 3.63
N THR A 232 -11.61 1.76 3.48
CA THR A 232 -10.54 1.08 2.73
C THR A 232 -11.13 0.21 1.64
N ALA A 233 -10.60 0.30 0.41
CA ALA A 233 -10.98 -0.63 -0.65
C ALA A 233 -9.78 -1.16 -1.44
N PHE A 234 -9.71 -2.48 -1.62
CA PHE A 234 -8.62 -3.12 -2.35
C PHE A 234 -9.09 -4.21 -3.31
N GLY A 235 -8.51 -4.23 -4.50
CA GLY A 235 -8.77 -5.25 -5.51
C GLY A 235 -9.48 -4.69 -6.74
N ARG A 236 -10.41 -5.44 -7.33
CA ARG A 236 -11.05 -5.11 -8.61
C ARG A 236 -12.53 -4.75 -8.40
N ASP A 237 -12.95 -3.59 -8.90
CA ASP A 237 -14.35 -3.15 -8.88
C ASP A 237 -14.93 -3.18 -7.44
N THR A 238 -14.13 -2.75 -6.46
CA THR A 238 -14.52 -2.69 -5.05
C THR A 238 -15.07 -1.31 -4.69
N ARG A 239 -16.13 -1.25 -3.89
CA ARG A 239 -16.76 0.00 -3.45
C ARG A 239 -16.90 0.02 -1.93
N ALA A 240 -16.19 0.91 -1.25
CA ALA A 240 -16.30 1.13 0.19
C ALA A 240 -16.90 2.52 0.46
N SER A 241 -18.22 2.65 0.32
CA SER A 241 -18.92 3.94 0.40
C SER A 241 -19.47 4.25 1.80
N GLY A 242 -19.59 3.25 2.68
CA GLY A 242 -19.95 3.49 4.07
C GLY A 242 -18.79 4.09 4.86
N ASN A 243 -19.08 4.91 5.87
CA ASN A 243 -18.02 5.42 6.77
C ASN A 243 -17.44 4.27 7.60
N TRP A 244 -16.12 4.26 7.79
CA TRP A 244 -15.35 3.18 8.44
C TRP A 244 -15.56 1.79 7.80
N SER A 245 -15.94 1.75 6.52
CA SER A 245 -16.17 0.50 5.80
C SER A 245 -14.89 -0.09 5.19
N THR A 246 -14.91 -1.40 4.95
CA THR A 246 -13.83 -2.12 4.27
C THR A 246 -14.39 -2.98 3.14
N ALA A 247 -13.92 -2.76 1.90
CA ALA A 247 -14.23 -3.62 0.75
C ALA A 247 -12.94 -4.28 0.21
N PHE A 248 -12.89 -5.60 0.08
CA PHE A 248 -11.69 -6.29 -0.36
C PHE A 248 -12.00 -7.42 -1.33
N GLY A 249 -11.29 -7.49 -2.46
CA GLY A 249 -11.40 -8.59 -3.41
C GLY A 249 -11.93 -8.14 -4.77
N ARG A 250 -12.92 -8.83 -5.31
CA ARG A 250 -13.46 -8.54 -6.65
C ARG A 250 -14.98 -8.37 -6.61
N ASP A 251 -15.47 -7.29 -7.23
CA ASP A 251 -16.90 -6.99 -7.33
C ASP A 251 -17.55 -6.96 -5.92
N THR A 252 -16.93 -6.25 -4.96
CA THR A 252 -17.40 -6.19 -3.57
C THR A 252 -17.85 -4.79 -3.17
N GLU A 253 -19.02 -4.66 -2.52
CA GLU A 253 -19.58 -3.40 -2.04
C GLU A 253 -19.77 -3.42 -0.52
N ALA A 254 -19.11 -2.50 0.19
CA ALA A 254 -19.32 -2.20 1.60
C ALA A 254 -19.93 -0.80 1.73
N SER A 255 -21.25 -0.71 1.59
CA SER A 255 -21.99 0.56 1.56
C SER A 255 -22.64 0.95 2.89
N GLY A 256 -22.75 0.02 3.85
CA GLY A 256 -23.15 0.33 5.22
C GLY A 256 -22.02 0.95 6.07
N ASN A 257 -22.35 1.76 7.07
CA ASN A 257 -21.33 2.28 8.01
C ASN A 257 -20.78 1.14 8.88
N TRP A 258 -19.47 1.14 9.13
CA TRP A 258 -18.73 0.07 9.83
C TRP A 258 -18.90 -1.32 9.19
N SER A 259 -19.24 -1.38 7.90
CA SER A 259 -19.46 -2.64 7.18
C SER A 259 -18.15 -3.24 6.66
N ILE A 260 -18.13 -4.56 6.49
CA ILE A 260 -17.01 -5.30 5.90
C ILE A 260 -17.55 -6.20 4.78
N ALA A 261 -17.09 -5.99 3.54
CA ALA A 261 -17.33 -6.87 2.40
C ALA A 261 -16.00 -7.44 1.90
N MET A 262 -15.81 -8.76 1.96
CA MET A 262 -14.54 -9.39 1.56
C MET A 262 -14.74 -10.64 0.70
N GLY A 263 -14.13 -10.68 -0.48
CA GLY A 263 -14.10 -11.86 -1.36
C GLY A 263 -14.54 -11.57 -2.79
N HIS A 264 -15.52 -12.31 -3.32
CA HIS A 264 -15.95 -12.22 -4.72
C HIS A 264 -17.46 -12.09 -4.84
N ASN A 265 -17.96 -11.01 -5.45
CA ASN A 265 -19.40 -10.70 -5.52
C ASN A 265 -20.03 -10.65 -4.11
N VAL A 266 -19.59 -9.72 -3.28
CA VAL A 266 -20.04 -9.61 -1.88
C VAL A 266 -20.61 -8.23 -1.60
N ILE A 267 -21.76 -8.16 -0.95
CA ILE A 267 -22.48 -6.92 -0.64
C ILE A 267 -22.73 -6.86 0.87
N ALA A 268 -22.11 -5.88 1.53
CA ALA A 268 -22.35 -5.47 2.92
C ALA A 268 -22.97 -4.06 2.93
N ASP A 269 -24.27 -3.98 2.65
CA ASP A 269 -25.06 -2.76 2.44
C ASP A 269 -25.74 -2.20 3.69
N ALA A 270 -25.59 -2.87 4.84
CA ALA A 270 -26.20 -2.47 6.11
C ALA A 270 -25.18 -2.03 7.17
N ASN A 271 -25.60 -1.22 8.14
CA ASN A 271 -24.70 -0.77 9.21
C ASN A 271 -24.24 -1.93 10.09
N ASN A 272 -22.97 -1.92 10.50
CA ASN A 272 -22.34 -2.95 11.34
C ASN A 272 -22.41 -4.37 10.74
N SER A 273 -22.63 -4.50 9.42
CA SER A 273 -22.76 -5.80 8.76
C SER A 273 -21.41 -6.33 8.26
N ILE A 274 -21.24 -7.64 8.24
CA ILE A 274 -20.04 -8.32 7.77
C ILE A 274 -20.46 -9.39 6.77
N ALA A 275 -19.93 -9.35 5.56
CA ALA A 275 -20.10 -10.40 4.56
C ALA A 275 -18.74 -10.81 4.01
N ILE A 276 -18.47 -12.12 4.04
CA ILE A 276 -17.18 -12.67 3.60
C ILE A 276 -17.40 -13.92 2.75
N GLY A 277 -16.62 -14.06 1.67
CA GLY A 277 -16.56 -15.26 0.84
C GLY A 277 -17.00 -15.00 -0.60
N SER A 278 -17.87 -15.86 -1.15
CA SER A 278 -18.38 -15.68 -2.52
C SER A 278 -19.90 -15.58 -2.53
N TYR A 279 -20.46 -14.58 -3.23
CA TYR A 279 -21.91 -14.40 -3.35
C TYR A 279 -22.60 -14.34 -1.98
N ALA A 280 -22.28 -13.31 -1.20
CA ALA A 280 -22.89 -13.02 0.11
C ALA A 280 -23.50 -11.63 0.11
N ASN A 281 -24.72 -11.49 0.62
CA ASN A 281 -25.46 -10.23 0.59
C ASN A 281 -26.20 -9.99 1.93
N THR A 282 -25.82 -8.92 2.64
CA THR A 282 -26.44 -8.55 3.93
C THR A 282 -27.85 -7.98 3.81
N ASN A 283 -28.30 -7.66 2.60
CA ASN A 283 -29.68 -7.35 2.27
C ASN A 283 -30.33 -6.32 3.20
N ASN A 284 -29.60 -5.23 3.46
CA ASN A 284 -30.00 -4.13 4.33
C ASN A 284 -30.30 -4.55 5.79
N LYS A 285 -29.75 -5.68 6.27
CA LYS A 285 -29.89 -6.16 7.64
C LYS A 285 -28.74 -5.72 8.53
N ASN A 286 -29.01 -4.75 9.40
CA ASN A 286 -28.00 -4.21 10.32
C ASN A 286 -27.45 -5.32 11.23
N GLY A 287 -26.14 -5.33 11.44
CA GLY A 287 -25.48 -6.30 12.32
C GLY A 287 -25.44 -7.74 11.79
N ALA A 288 -25.89 -8.00 10.56
CA ALA A 288 -25.82 -9.34 9.97
C ALA A 288 -24.37 -9.75 9.67
N ILE A 289 -24.01 -10.99 9.97
CA ILE A 289 -22.70 -11.58 9.74
C ILE A 289 -22.87 -12.83 8.86
N LEU A 290 -22.35 -12.76 7.64
CA LEU A 290 -22.47 -13.79 6.61
C LEU A 290 -21.11 -14.36 6.24
N LEU A 291 -21.00 -15.69 6.24
CA LEU A 291 -19.84 -16.43 5.71
C LEU A 291 -20.32 -17.38 4.60
N ALA A 292 -19.86 -17.15 3.37
CA ALA A 292 -20.34 -17.90 2.21
C ALA A 292 -19.20 -18.61 1.47
N ASP A 293 -19.30 -19.93 1.33
CA ASP A 293 -18.36 -20.70 0.51
C ASP A 293 -18.49 -20.40 -1.00
N ALA A 294 -17.58 -20.99 -1.78
CA ALA A 294 -17.53 -20.85 -3.25
C ALA A 294 -18.29 -21.96 -4.00
N SER A 295 -19.23 -22.66 -3.35
CA SER A 295 -19.90 -23.84 -3.94
C SER A 295 -20.96 -23.49 -5.00
N THR A 296 -21.37 -22.22 -5.07
CA THR A 296 -22.42 -21.73 -5.97
C THR A 296 -22.19 -20.26 -6.33
N THR A 297 -22.89 -19.79 -7.36
CA THR A 297 -22.99 -18.38 -7.74
C THR A 297 -24.27 -17.71 -7.26
N SER A 298 -25.08 -18.40 -6.46
CA SER A 298 -26.27 -17.83 -5.83
C SER A 298 -25.91 -17.14 -4.52
N ASP A 299 -26.58 -16.02 -4.25
CA ASP A 299 -26.33 -15.26 -3.04
C ASP A 299 -26.77 -16.01 -1.77
N LEU A 300 -25.92 -16.00 -0.75
CA LEU A 300 -26.34 -16.19 0.63
C LEU A 300 -26.89 -14.86 1.12
N ILE A 301 -28.19 -14.80 1.38
CA ILE A 301 -28.91 -13.56 1.71
C ILE A 301 -29.27 -13.56 3.20
N ALA A 302 -29.05 -12.44 3.89
CA ALA A 302 -29.51 -12.25 5.27
C ALA A 302 -31.05 -12.11 5.32
N ASP A 303 -31.69 -12.79 6.27
CA ASP A 303 -33.14 -12.66 6.48
C ASP A 303 -33.43 -11.63 7.57
N ASN A 304 -32.59 -11.59 8.60
CA ASN A 304 -32.82 -10.81 9.81
C ASN A 304 -31.62 -9.92 10.15
N SER A 305 -31.89 -8.79 10.81
CA SER A 305 -30.85 -8.00 11.47
C SER A 305 -30.25 -8.78 12.64
N ASN A 306 -28.95 -8.59 12.88
CA ASN A 306 -28.16 -9.28 13.90
C ASN A 306 -28.10 -10.82 13.73
N GLU A 307 -28.29 -11.32 12.51
CA GLU A 307 -28.19 -12.74 12.18
C GLU A 307 -26.74 -13.16 11.94
N PHE A 308 -26.35 -14.35 12.41
CA PHE A 308 -25.15 -15.04 11.94
C PHE A 308 -25.57 -16.17 11.00
N LYS A 309 -25.22 -16.07 9.70
CA LYS A 309 -25.60 -17.03 8.68
C LYS A 309 -24.38 -17.56 7.92
N VAL A 310 -24.29 -18.87 7.79
CA VAL A 310 -23.15 -19.54 7.13
C VAL A 310 -23.63 -20.49 6.04
N ARG A 311 -23.03 -20.40 4.85
CA ARG A 311 -23.11 -21.44 3.81
C ARG A 311 -21.76 -22.13 3.70
N ALA A 312 -21.73 -23.41 4.07
CA ALA A 312 -20.56 -24.28 3.97
C ALA A 312 -20.99 -25.65 3.44
N ALA A 313 -21.12 -25.79 2.12
CA ALA A 313 -21.51 -27.01 1.44
C ALA A 313 -20.55 -28.18 1.73
N GLY A 314 -19.27 -27.89 2.02
CA GLY A 314 -18.29 -28.88 2.48
C GLY A 314 -18.48 -29.37 3.92
N GLY A 315 -19.40 -28.76 4.68
CA GLY A 315 -19.60 -29.00 6.10
C GLY A 315 -18.95 -27.95 7.00
N THR A 316 -19.24 -28.02 8.30
CA THR A 316 -18.78 -27.09 9.33
C THR A 316 -18.28 -27.87 10.53
N THR A 317 -17.13 -27.50 11.07
CA THR A 317 -16.61 -28.06 12.34
C THR A 317 -16.26 -26.94 13.29
N ILE A 318 -16.67 -27.07 14.55
CA ILE A 318 -16.36 -26.14 15.64
C ILE A 318 -15.69 -26.92 16.76
N TYR A 319 -14.42 -26.62 17.03
CA TYR A 319 -13.68 -27.19 18.16
C TYR A 319 -13.73 -26.26 19.36
N SER A 320 -13.87 -26.82 20.56
CA SER A 320 -13.83 -26.09 21.83
C SER A 320 -12.49 -26.23 22.56
N ASN A 321 -11.52 -26.97 21.99
CA ASN A 321 -10.19 -27.12 22.56
C ASN A 321 -9.09 -27.18 21.50
N SER A 322 -7.87 -26.78 21.89
CA SER A 322 -6.70 -26.72 20.99
C SER A 322 -6.28 -28.08 20.42
N MET A 323 -6.57 -29.17 21.13
CA MET A 323 -6.26 -30.54 20.69
C MET A 323 -7.30 -31.12 19.73
N MET A 324 -8.37 -30.38 19.40
CA MET A 324 -9.44 -30.83 18.49
C MET A 324 -10.15 -32.13 18.92
N THR A 325 -10.16 -32.41 20.23
CA THR A 325 -10.80 -33.61 20.80
C THR A 325 -12.21 -33.36 21.34
N SER A 326 -12.67 -32.11 21.33
CA SER A 326 -14.01 -31.72 21.76
C SER A 326 -14.58 -30.71 20.76
N GLY A 327 -15.83 -30.93 20.35
CA GLY A 327 -16.48 -30.07 19.36
C GLY A 327 -17.70 -30.71 18.70
N VAL A 328 -18.25 -29.97 17.74
CA VAL A 328 -19.39 -30.39 16.92
C VAL A 328 -19.05 -30.29 15.43
N THR A 329 -19.60 -31.18 14.61
CA THR A 329 -19.45 -31.19 13.15
C THR A 329 -20.78 -31.35 12.45
N LEU A 330 -21.08 -30.48 11.49
CA LEU A 330 -22.14 -30.67 10.50
C LEU A 330 -21.47 -31.19 9.22
N SER A 331 -21.68 -32.47 8.90
CA SER A 331 -21.11 -33.04 7.67
C SER A 331 -21.74 -32.42 6.42
N SER A 332 -21.02 -32.45 5.30
CA SER A 332 -21.55 -32.03 3.99
C SER A 332 -22.89 -32.69 3.70
N GLY A 333 -23.90 -31.88 3.36
CA GLY A 333 -25.26 -32.35 3.07
C GLY A 333 -26.05 -32.91 4.26
N SER A 334 -25.50 -32.92 5.48
CA SER A 334 -26.21 -33.38 6.68
C SER A 334 -27.18 -32.32 7.21
N GLY A 335 -28.26 -32.77 7.84
CA GLY A 335 -29.23 -31.92 8.56
C GLY A 335 -29.04 -31.90 10.07
N ALA A 336 -28.10 -32.66 10.63
CA ALA A 336 -27.90 -32.79 12.07
C ALA A 336 -26.43 -32.64 12.46
N TRP A 337 -26.20 -32.00 13.61
CA TRP A 337 -24.89 -31.91 14.24
C TRP A 337 -24.43 -33.27 14.76
N LEU A 338 -23.16 -33.57 14.52
CA LEU A 338 -22.44 -34.71 15.08
C LEU A 338 -21.57 -34.21 16.24
N THR A 339 -21.77 -34.77 17.43
CA THR A 339 -20.90 -34.54 18.59
C THR A 339 -19.71 -35.50 18.52
N LEU A 340 -18.47 -34.99 18.67
CA LEU A 340 -17.29 -35.85 18.70
C LEU A 340 -17.38 -36.83 19.89
N SER A 341 -17.33 -38.13 19.60
CA SER A 341 -17.65 -39.19 20.57
C SER A 341 -16.68 -40.38 20.53
N ASP A 342 -15.40 -40.11 20.25
CA ASP A 342 -14.35 -41.12 20.14
C ASP A 342 -13.92 -41.67 21.53
N SER A 343 -13.64 -42.98 21.64
CA SER A 343 -13.21 -43.59 22.91
C SER A 343 -11.81 -43.18 23.33
N THR A 344 -10.91 -42.88 22.39
CA THR A 344 -9.56 -42.37 22.64
C THR A 344 -9.56 -40.92 23.11
N ALA A 345 -10.64 -40.17 22.81
CA ALA A 345 -10.88 -38.82 23.31
C ALA A 345 -11.54 -38.80 24.71
N LYS A 346 -11.93 -39.95 25.25
CA LYS A 346 -12.65 -40.08 26.53
C LYS A 346 -11.82 -40.80 27.58
N ARG A 347 -12.15 -40.57 28.85
CA ARG A 347 -11.50 -41.20 30.02
C ARG A 347 -12.52 -41.57 31.09
N ASN A 348 -12.12 -42.40 32.05
CA ASN A 348 -12.94 -42.85 33.18
C ASN A 348 -14.25 -43.55 32.77
N ILE A 349 -14.19 -44.35 31.70
CA ILE A 349 -15.32 -45.10 31.16
C ILE A 349 -15.69 -46.23 32.13
N ARG A 350 -16.92 -46.21 32.64
CA ARG A 350 -17.46 -47.17 33.62
C ARG A 350 -18.86 -47.64 33.22
N LYS A 351 -19.24 -48.83 33.66
CA LYS A 351 -20.62 -49.33 33.51
C LYS A 351 -21.58 -48.49 34.35
N VAL A 352 -22.81 -48.32 33.87
CA VAL A 352 -23.89 -47.64 34.58
C VAL A 352 -24.88 -48.63 35.17
N ASN A 353 -25.51 -48.28 36.30
CA ASN A 353 -26.61 -49.05 36.87
C ASN A 353 -27.92 -48.66 36.17
N THR A 354 -28.41 -49.54 35.29
CA THR A 354 -29.58 -49.27 34.45
C THR A 354 -30.88 -49.22 35.25
N GLU A 355 -30.98 -49.98 36.35
CA GLU A 355 -32.13 -49.94 37.28
C GLU A 355 -32.22 -48.60 38.00
N GLU A 356 -31.11 -48.12 38.54
CA GLU A 356 -31.04 -46.81 39.19
C GLU A 356 -31.38 -45.68 38.20
N ILE A 357 -30.87 -45.75 36.96
CA ILE A 357 -31.16 -44.77 35.92
C ILE A 357 -32.65 -44.76 35.57
N LEU A 358 -33.27 -45.93 35.37
CA LEU A 358 -34.70 -46.01 35.06
C LEU A 358 -35.53 -45.41 36.21
N ASN A 359 -35.23 -45.76 37.46
CA ASN A 359 -35.94 -45.23 38.62
C ASN A 359 -35.82 -43.69 38.71
N LYS A 360 -34.60 -43.15 38.52
CA LYS A 360 -34.35 -41.71 38.45
C LYS A 360 -35.08 -41.03 37.29
N LEU A 361 -35.13 -41.68 36.12
CA LEU A 361 -35.85 -41.15 34.97
C LEU A 361 -37.37 -41.07 35.23
N MET A 362 -37.93 -42.02 35.98
CA MET A 362 -39.35 -41.98 36.36
C MET A 362 -39.67 -40.85 37.35
N GLU A 363 -38.67 -40.31 38.06
CA GLU A 363 -38.81 -39.14 38.93
C GLU A 363 -38.64 -37.81 38.18
N LEU A 364 -38.08 -37.83 36.96
CA LEU A 364 -37.78 -36.62 36.20
C LEU A 364 -39.05 -35.95 35.67
N PRO A 365 -39.36 -34.71 36.07
CA PRO A 365 -40.50 -33.98 35.54
C PRO A 365 -40.29 -33.62 34.06
N ILE A 366 -41.23 -34.03 33.20
CA ILE A 366 -41.30 -33.59 31.81
C ILE A 366 -42.41 -32.56 31.67
N LYS A 367 -42.08 -31.37 31.19
CA LYS A 367 -42.98 -30.21 31.14
C LYS A 367 -43.05 -29.66 29.71
N GLN A 368 -44.16 -29.02 29.38
CA GLN A 368 -44.25 -28.13 28.22
C GLN A 368 -43.85 -26.72 28.64
N TRP A 369 -43.14 -26.00 27.79
CA TRP A 369 -42.63 -24.67 28.09
C TRP A 369 -42.37 -23.88 26.80
N ASN A 370 -42.24 -22.56 26.92
CA ASN A 370 -41.80 -21.66 25.85
C ASN A 370 -40.61 -20.83 26.33
N TYR A 371 -39.77 -20.40 25.39
CA TYR A 371 -38.70 -19.45 25.70
C TYR A 371 -39.28 -18.04 25.85
N LYS A 372 -38.88 -17.32 26.91
CA LYS A 372 -39.27 -15.92 27.12
C LYS A 372 -38.89 -14.97 25.96
N SER A 373 -37.88 -15.35 25.17
CA SER A 373 -37.39 -14.59 24.02
C SER A 373 -38.02 -15.01 22.69
N GLN A 374 -38.93 -15.98 22.69
CA GLN A 374 -39.62 -16.50 21.52
C GLN A 374 -41.13 -16.22 21.63
N SER A 375 -41.86 -16.39 20.52
CA SER A 375 -43.32 -16.37 20.54
C SER A 375 -43.88 -17.41 21.52
N GLU A 376 -44.92 -17.03 22.27
CA GLU A 376 -45.65 -17.92 23.19
C GLU A 376 -46.39 -19.05 22.44
N GLU A 377 -46.62 -18.90 21.13
CA GLU A 377 -47.21 -19.93 20.27
C GLU A 377 -46.26 -21.11 19.99
N ILE A 378 -44.96 -20.95 20.28
CA ILE A 378 -43.96 -21.98 20.05
C ILE A 378 -43.70 -22.73 21.35
N GLU A 379 -44.37 -23.87 21.47
CA GLU A 379 -44.21 -24.77 22.61
C GLU A 379 -43.10 -25.80 22.37
N HIS A 380 -42.33 -26.04 23.43
CA HIS A 380 -41.31 -27.08 23.52
C HIS A 380 -41.71 -28.07 24.61
N ILE A 381 -41.18 -29.29 24.53
CA ILE A 381 -41.38 -30.32 25.55
C ILE A 381 -40.02 -30.86 26.00
N GLY A 382 -39.83 -30.96 27.32
CA GLY A 382 -38.61 -31.52 27.88
C GLY A 382 -38.47 -31.27 29.39
N PRO A 383 -37.40 -31.82 30.00
CA PRO A 383 -37.07 -31.53 31.39
C PRO A 383 -36.44 -30.14 31.54
N MET A 384 -36.49 -29.61 32.76
CA MET A 384 -35.69 -28.44 33.15
C MET A 384 -34.28 -28.89 33.55
N ALA A 385 -33.26 -28.08 33.28
CA ALA A 385 -31.87 -28.42 33.55
C ALA A 385 -31.59 -28.65 35.05
N GLN A 386 -32.23 -27.88 35.92
CA GLN A 386 -32.08 -28.00 37.38
C GLN A 386 -32.62 -29.34 37.88
N ASP A 387 -33.80 -29.75 37.39
CA ASP A 387 -34.42 -31.03 37.74
C ASP A 387 -33.52 -32.19 37.25
N PHE A 388 -33.03 -32.11 36.01
CA PHE A 388 -32.14 -33.11 35.42
C PHE A 388 -30.81 -33.23 36.18
N TYR A 389 -30.17 -32.10 36.48
CA TYR A 389 -28.88 -32.07 37.19
C TYR A 389 -29.01 -32.56 38.63
N SER A 390 -30.09 -32.19 39.33
CA SER A 390 -30.37 -32.67 40.70
C SER A 390 -30.51 -34.19 40.78
N ILE A 391 -31.21 -34.79 39.80
CA ILE A 391 -31.51 -36.24 39.78
C ILE A 391 -30.31 -37.06 39.32
N PHE A 392 -29.65 -36.66 38.22
CA PHE A 392 -28.59 -37.47 37.58
C PHE A 392 -27.18 -37.04 37.97
N ASN A 393 -26.98 -35.78 38.36
CA ASN A 393 -25.68 -35.19 38.70
C ASN A 393 -24.63 -35.39 37.59
N ILE A 394 -25.03 -35.13 36.33
CA ILE A 394 -24.19 -35.16 35.13
C ILE A 394 -24.42 -33.89 34.31
N GLY A 395 -23.42 -33.51 33.50
CA GLY A 395 -23.42 -32.29 32.72
C GLY A 395 -22.44 -31.24 33.26
N GLU A 396 -22.46 -30.05 32.69
CA GLU A 396 -21.55 -28.96 33.04
C GLU A 396 -22.04 -28.12 34.23
N ASN A 397 -23.36 -27.94 34.36
CA ASN A 397 -24.02 -27.16 35.40
C ASN A 397 -25.53 -27.48 35.42
N ASP A 398 -26.27 -26.84 36.33
CA ASP A 398 -27.72 -26.98 36.52
C ASP A 398 -28.57 -26.05 35.63
N LEU A 399 -27.96 -25.30 34.70
CA LEU A 399 -28.65 -24.38 33.79
C LEU A 399 -28.68 -24.88 32.34
N THR A 400 -27.95 -25.95 32.03
CA THR A 400 -27.81 -26.49 30.68
C THR A 400 -27.96 -28.00 30.67
N ILE A 401 -28.50 -28.55 29.57
CA ILE A 401 -28.56 -29.98 29.32
C ILE A 401 -27.83 -30.23 28.00
N SER A 402 -26.78 -31.07 28.04
CA SER A 402 -26.13 -31.53 26.82
C SER A 402 -27.08 -32.43 26.04
N THR A 403 -27.13 -32.30 24.71
CA THR A 403 -28.01 -33.13 23.87
C THR A 403 -27.66 -34.63 23.91
N ILE A 404 -26.44 -34.99 24.32
CA ILE A 404 -25.97 -36.38 24.42
C ILE A 404 -26.44 -37.08 25.70
N ASP A 405 -26.59 -36.34 26.81
CA ASP A 405 -26.83 -36.93 28.13
C ASP A 405 -28.24 -37.54 28.26
N PRO A 406 -29.34 -36.85 27.86
CA PRO A 406 -30.66 -37.46 27.84
C PRO A 406 -30.74 -38.68 26.92
N SER A 407 -29.99 -38.68 25.81
CA SER A 407 -29.91 -39.83 24.90
C SER A 407 -29.28 -41.05 25.59
N GLY A 408 -28.18 -40.83 26.33
CA GLY A 408 -27.53 -41.87 27.12
C GLY A 408 -28.44 -42.42 28.23
N VAL A 409 -29.13 -41.53 28.95
CA VAL A 409 -30.12 -41.89 29.99
C VAL A 409 -31.26 -42.71 29.39
N ALA A 410 -31.84 -42.27 28.25
CA ALA A 410 -32.92 -42.98 27.58
C ALA A 410 -32.49 -44.39 27.13
N LEU A 411 -31.30 -44.54 26.53
CA LEU A 411 -30.78 -45.84 26.14
C LEU A 411 -30.60 -46.78 27.33
N ALA A 412 -30.06 -46.29 28.45
CA ALA A 412 -29.89 -47.07 29.68
C ALA A 412 -31.25 -47.48 30.30
N ALA A 413 -32.22 -46.57 30.31
CA ALA A 413 -33.58 -46.85 30.78
C ALA A 413 -34.29 -47.89 29.90
N ILE A 414 -34.15 -47.82 28.57
CA ILE A 414 -34.71 -48.81 27.64
C ILE A 414 -34.11 -50.20 27.88
N GLN A 415 -32.79 -50.27 28.11
CA GLN A 415 -32.13 -51.54 28.46
C GLN A 415 -32.71 -52.15 29.73
N GLU A 416 -33.02 -51.33 30.74
CA GLU A 416 -33.64 -51.81 31.97
C GLU A 416 -35.09 -52.25 31.78
N LEU A 417 -35.88 -51.46 31.04
CA LEU A 417 -37.27 -51.81 30.73
C LEU A 417 -37.36 -53.17 30.03
N TYR A 418 -36.45 -53.44 29.09
CA TYR A 418 -36.37 -54.75 28.44
C TYR A 418 -36.05 -55.89 29.42
N LYS A 419 -35.11 -55.70 30.36
CA LYS A 419 -34.82 -56.69 31.41
C LYS A 419 -36.03 -56.94 32.30
N SER A 420 -36.67 -55.87 32.76
CA SER A 420 -37.86 -55.93 33.61
C SER A 420 -39.03 -56.65 32.91
N GLN A 421 -39.22 -56.39 31.61
CA GLN A 421 -40.22 -57.09 30.79
C GLN A 421 -39.93 -58.60 30.73
N LYS A 422 -38.68 -59.01 30.52
CA LYS A 422 -38.30 -60.43 30.48
C LYS A 422 -38.56 -61.14 31.80
N VAL A 423 -38.26 -60.48 32.91
CA VAL A 423 -38.58 -61.01 34.26
C VAL A 423 -40.09 -61.15 34.45
N LEU A 424 -40.88 -60.20 33.95
CA LEU A 424 -42.33 -60.24 34.04
C LEU A 424 -42.94 -61.37 33.19
N GLU A 425 -42.41 -61.63 32.01
CA GLU A 425 -42.81 -62.74 31.13
C GLU A 425 -42.61 -64.09 31.85
N LEU A 426 -41.42 -64.32 32.44
CA LEU A 426 -41.13 -65.53 33.20
C LEU A 426 -42.06 -65.72 34.40
N LYS A 427 -42.28 -64.66 35.18
CA LYS A 427 -43.22 -64.70 36.32
C LYS A 427 -44.65 -65.02 35.88
N THR A 428 -45.04 -64.56 34.69
CA THR A 428 -46.37 -64.83 34.14
C THR A 428 -46.50 -66.30 33.70
N GLU A 429 -45.45 -66.87 33.12
CA GLU A 429 -45.37 -68.29 32.77
C GLU A 429 -45.42 -69.17 34.03
N GLU A 430 -44.59 -68.89 35.03
CA GLU A 430 -44.61 -69.57 36.33
C GLU A 430 -45.99 -69.49 37.00
N LEU A 431 -46.61 -68.29 37.00
CA LEU A 431 -47.95 -68.11 37.54
C LEU A 431 -49.01 -68.91 36.76
N SER A 432 -48.83 -69.08 35.45
CA SER A 432 -49.74 -69.87 34.63
C SER A 432 -49.65 -71.37 34.94
N GLU A 433 -48.44 -71.88 35.16
CA GLU A 433 -48.21 -73.28 35.54
C GLU A 433 -48.72 -73.54 36.97
N MET A 434 -48.42 -72.66 37.92
CA MET A 434 -48.92 -72.78 39.29
C MET A 434 -50.46 -72.75 39.34
N LYS A 435 -51.11 -71.91 38.53
CA LYS A 435 -52.58 -71.91 38.40
C LYS A 435 -53.12 -73.21 37.82
N LYS A 436 -52.38 -73.87 36.91
CA LYS A 436 -52.74 -75.16 36.35
C LYS A 436 -52.62 -76.28 37.39
N GLU A 437 -51.51 -76.33 38.12
CA GLU A 437 -51.32 -77.29 39.22
C GLU A 437 -52.42 -77.14 40.30
N ILE A 438 -52.76 -75.91 40.69
CA ILE A 438 -53.84 -75.67 41.66
C ILE A 438 -55.19 -76.17 41.13
N ARG A 439 -55.49 -76.02 39.84
CA ARG A 439 -56.73 -76.55 39.24
C ARG A 439 -56.73 -78.08 39.30
N GLU A 440 -55.64 -78.72 38.91
CA GLU A 440 -55.50 -80.18 38.95
C GLU A 440 -55.65 -80.73 40.37
N LEU A 441 -55.03 -80.07 41.37
CA LEU A 441 -55.17 -80.43 42.79
C LEU A 441 -56.60 -80.25 43.30
N ARG A 442 -57.30 -79.18 42.90
CA ARG A 442 -58.72 -78.97 43.25
C ARG A 442 -59.62 -80.06 42.65
N GLU A 443 -59.37 -80.46 41.41
CA GLU A 443 -60.10 -81.56 40.77
C GLU A 443 -59.85 -82.90 41.49
N LEU A 444 -58.60 -83.19 41.85
CA LEU A 444 -58.22 -84.36 42.66
C LEU A 444 -58.92 -84.35 44.02
N LEU A 445 -58.90 -83.22 44.73
CA LEU A 445 -59.56 -83.09 46.03
C LEU A 445 -61.07 -83.31 45.92
N ASN A 446 -61.73 -82.74 44.91
CA ASN A 446 -63.16 -82.93 44.66
C ASN A 446 -63.49 -84.40 44.37
N ARG A 447 -62.62 -85.13 43.66
CA ARG A 447 -62.78 -86.58 43.46
C ARG A 447 -62.68 -87.35 44.77
N ILE A 448 -61.72 -87.02 45.64
CA ILE A 448 -61.52 -87.69 46.93
C ILE A 448 -62.70 -87.40 47.88
N VAL A 449 -63.09 -86.14 48.04
CA VAL A 449 -64.21 -85.74 48.91
C VAL A 449 -65.54 -86.29 48.39
N GLY A 450 -65.77 -86.28 47.08
CA GLY A 450 -66.97 -86.88 46.46
C GLY A 450 -67.04 -88.41 46.59
N SER A 451 -65.90 -89.08 46.77
CA SER A 451 -65.84 -90.53 47.02
C SER A 451 -66.06 -90.91 48.49
N SER A 452 -65.83 -89.99 49.43
CA SER A 452 -65.99 -90.21 50.88
C SER A 452 -67.42 -89.91 51.39
N ALA A 453 -68.31 -89.42 50.54
CA ALA A 453 -69.71 -89.08 50.86
C ALA A 453 -70.73 -90.14 50.37
N ARG A 454 -70.27 -91.35 50.00
CA ARG A 454 -71.12 -92.48 49.63
C ARG A 454 -71.01 -93.63 50.62
#